data_AF-A0A149ZNA4-F1
#
_entry.id   AF-A0A149ZNA4-F1
#
_cell.length_a   1.000
_cell.length_b   1.000
_cell.length_c   1.000
_cell.angle_alpha   90.00
_cell.angle_beta   90.00
_cell.angle_gamma   90.00
#
_symmetry.space_group_name_H-M   'P 1'
#
loop_
_entity.id
_entity.type
_entity.pdbx_description
1 polymer ?
#
loop_
_entity_poly.entity_id
_entity_poly.type
_entity_poly.pdbx_seq_one_letter_code
_entity_poly.pdbx_strand_id
1 'polypeptide(L)'
;MESWNLHVYPDAIRAISEAGHEIGSHGLRHEIWCTLSPDQERDHMKRCVDDFARYGVEIKGLRPPGAIAASSTAHVLPELGLTYVSPVGVSTGVLDSGLAVLESVVAASDVAFYGEPFVKYRNYKPNNEILSPEDFVEGMMFEIEKAVEVGGHISTTCHPFYQSPSPDRTDPERIEALAEVVRRIEADDRIWAATPREVADWMIEHKSDFPGPATLDPPSYWNPAFYQDIKRDTQSAM
;
A
#
# COMPACT_ATOMS: atom_id res chain seq x y z
N MET A 1 -5.11 0.81 -5.97
CA MET A 1 -5.00 1.46 -7.29
C MET A 1 -5.74 2.80 -7.27
N GLU A 2 -5.19 3.82 -7.93
CA GLU A 2 -5.87 5.11 -8.09
C GLU A 2 -7.07 5.01 -9.02
N SER A 3 -8.19 5.65 -8.68
CA SER A 3 -9.41 5.66 -9.50
C SER A 3 -9.17 6.27 -10.89
N TRP A 4 -8.24 7.22 -11.02
CA TRP A 4 -7.83 7.77 -12.33
C TRP A 4 -7.45 6.66 -13.33
N ASN A 5 -6.77 5.60 -12.88
CA ASN A 5 -6.31 4.53 -13.75
C ASN A 5 -7.46 3.73 -14.37
N LEU A 6 -8.65 3.73 -13.75
CA LEU A 6 -9.85 3.08 -14.30
C LEU A 6 -10.15 3.56 -15.72
N HIS A 7 -9.98 4.85 -15.97
CA HIS A 7 -10.28 5.47 -17.26
C HIS A 7 -9.12 5.41 -18.25
N VAL A 8 -7.88 5.31 -17.77
CA VAL A 8 -6.68 5.36 -18.61
C VAL A 8 -6.20 3.97 -19.02
N TYR A 9 -6.31 3.00 -18.12
CA TYR A 9 -5.81 1.63 -18.33
C TYR A 9 -6.90 0.57 -18.05
N PRO A 10 -8.11 0.69 -18.64
CA PRO A 10 -9.22 -0.21 -18.35
C PRO A 10 -8.90 -1.69 -18.64
N ASP A 11 -8.07 -1.95 -19.64
CA ASP A 11 -7.69 -3.32 -20.02
C ASP A 11 -6.74 -3.96 -19.00
N ALA A 12 -5.80 -3.19 -18.44
CA ALA A 12 -4.93 -3.69 -17.37
C ALA A 12 -5.75 -4.05 -16.13
N ILE A 13 -6.77 -3.26 -15.83
CA ILE A 13 -7.64 -3.44 -14.67
C ILE A 13 -8.52 -4.67 -14.83
N ARG A 14 -9.07 -4.85 -16.04
CA ARG A 14 -9.78 -6.07 -16.42
C ARG A 14 -8.89 -7.29 -16.27
N ALA A 15 -7.66 -7.25 -16.79
CA ALA A 15 -6.72 -8.35 -16.68
C ALA A 15 -6.39 -8.73 -15.22
N ILE A 16 -6.17 -7.74 -14.35
CA ILE A 16 -5.94 -7.97 -12.91
C ILE A 16 -7.18 -8.62 -12.27
N SER A 17 -8.37 -8.12 -12.57
CA SER A 17 -9.62 -8.66 -12.02
C SER A 17 -9.93 -10.07 -12.54
N GLU A 18 -9.71 -10.36 -13.82
CA GLU A 18 -9.93 -11.67 -14.44
C GLU A 18 -8.93 -12.71 -13.96
N ALA A 19 -7.73 -12.29 -13.56
CA ALA A 19 -6.75 -13.14 -12.87
C ALA A 19 -7.13 -13.48 -11.42
N GLY A 20 -8.22 -12.91 -10.90
CA GLY A 20 -8.71 -13.18 -9.54
C GLY A 20 -7.99 -12.41 -8.44
N HIS A 21 -7.20 -11.39 -8.78
CA HIS A 21 -6.54 -10.55 -7.77
C HIS A 21 -7.51 -9.56 -7.14
N GLU A 22 -7.33 -9.29 -5.84
CA GLU A 22 -8.02 -8.19 -5.18
C GLU A 22 -7.57 -6.85 -5.76
N ILE A 23 -8.53 -5.95 -5.97
CA ILE A 23 -8.28 -4.55 -6.31
C ILE A 23 -8.76 -3.67 -5.14
N GLY A 24 -7.82 -3.03 -4.46
CA GLY A 24 -8.09 -2.01 -3.44
C GLY A 24 -7.95 -0.58 -3.96
N SER A 25 -8.43 0.41 -3.21
CA SER A 25 -8.29 1.84 -3.53
C SER A 25 -6.91 2.39 -3.15
N HIS A 26 -6.43 3.35 -3.94
CA HIS A 26 -5.27 4.21 -3.65
C HIS A 26 -5.63 5.68 -3.90
N GLY A 27 -6.85 6.08 -3.51
CA GLY A 27 -7.38 7.42 -3.72
C GLY A 27 -7.73 7.73 -5.17
N LEU A 28 -7.94 9.01 -5.48
CA LEU A 28 -8.37 9.43 -6.81
C LEU A 28 -7.21 9.59 -7.80
N ARG A 29 -6.18 10.34 -7.41
CA ARG A 29 -5.04 10.70 -8.27
C ARG A 29 -3.79 11.01 -7.43
N HIS A 30 -3.49 10.13 -6.48
CA HIS A 30 -2.35 10.25 -5.58
C HIS A 30 -2.28 11.60 -4.83
N GLU A 31 -3.44 12.11 -4.39
CA GLU A 31 -3.54 13.32 -3.56
C GLU A 31 -2.89 13.16 -2.18
N ILE A 32 -2.59 14.24 -1.47
CA ILE A 32 -2.01 14.16 -0.12
C ILE A 32 -3.09 13.76 0.89
N TRP A 33 -3.39 12.47 0.98
CA TRP A 33 -4.58 11.93 1.67
C TRP A 33 -4.71 12.38 3.13
N CYS A 34 -3.61 12.34 3.87
CA CYS A 34 -3.59 12.69 5.29
C CYS A 34 -3.87 14.17 5.60
N THR A 35 -3.97 15.04 4.59
CA THR A 35 -4.34 16.46 4.74
C THR A 35 -5.81 16.74 4.44
N LEU A 36 -6.55 15.73 4.00
CA LEU A 36 -7.97 15.88 3.69
C LEU A 36 -8.77 16.15 4.97
N SER A 37 -9.71 17.09 4.89
CA SER A 37 -10.74 17.21 5.91
C SER A 37 -11.68 15.99 5.87
N PRO A 38 -12.47 15.75 6.93
CA PRO A 38 -13.43 14.64 6.94
C PRO A 38 -14.41 14.66 5.75
N ASP A 39 -14.87 15.85 5.36
CA ASP A 39 -15.77 16.02 4.20
C ASP A 39 -15.06 15.73 2.88
N GLN A 40 -13.80 16.15 2.74
CA GLN A 40 -13.00 15.87 1.55
C GLN A 40 -12.66 14.38 1.43
N GLU A 41 -12.25 13.74 2.53
CA GLU A 41 -11.97 12.30 2.55
C GLU A 41 -13.23 11.51 2.17
N ARG A 42 -14.38 11.87 2.72
CA ARG A 42 -15.67 11.26 2.39
C ARG A 42 -16.04 11.42 0.93
N ASP A 43 -15.93 12.64 0.38
CA ASP A 43 -16.20 12.89 -1.05
C ASP A 43 -15.26 12.06 -1.94
N HIS A 44 -13.96 12.13 -1.67
CA HIS A 44 -12.96 11.43 -2.45
C HIS A 44 -13.18 9.91 -2.42
N MET A 45 -13.38 9.35 -1.24
CA MET A 45 -13.57 7.91 -1.08
C MET A 45 -14.90 7.45 -1.68
N LYS A 46 -15.99 8.23 -1.52
CA LYS A 46 -17.26 7.93 -2.19
C LYS A 46 -17.10 7.89 -3.71
N ARG A 47 -16.38 8.86 -4.29
CA ARG A 47 -16.09 8.88 -5.73
C ARG A 47 -15.28 7.66 -6.17
N CYS A 48 -14.29 7.25 -5.38
CA CYS A 48 -13.57 6.01 -5.65
C CYS A 48 -14.53 4.81 -5.65
N VAL A 49 -15.37 4.65 -4.61
CA VAL A 49 -16.35 3.55 -4.54
C VAL A 49 -17.26 3.54 -5.78
N ASP A 50 -17.81 4.69 -6.14
CA ASP A 50 -18.68 4.83 -7.31
C ASP A 50 -17.94 4.51 -8.62
N ASP A 51 -16.71 4.98 -8.78
CA ASP A 51 -15.92 4.76 -10.00
C ASP A 51 -15.52 3.30 -10.14
N PHE A 52 -14.97 2.66 -9.10
CA PHE A 52 -14.63 1.23 -9.13
C PHE A 52 -15.85 0.34 -9.40
N ALA A 53 -17.00 0.65 -8.79
CA ALA A 53 -18.24 -0.08 -9.01
C ALA A 53 -18.71 -0.03 -10.49
N ARG A 54 -18.47 1.08 -11.21
CA ARG A 54 -18.78 1.17 -12.66
C ARG A 54 -17.94 0.22 -13.51
N TYR A 55 -16.77 -0.20 -13.03
CA TYR A 55 -15.93 -1.20 -13.68
C TYR A 55 -16.16 -2.61 -13.12
N GLY A 56 -17.21 -2.80 -12.31
CA GLY A 56 -17.54 -4.11 -11.72
C GLY A 56 -16.62 -4.52 -10.58
N VAL A 57 -15.85 -3.60 -10.01
CA VAL A 57 -14.92 -3.85 -8.92
C VAL A 57 -15.52 -3.35 -7.62
N GLU A 58 -15.71 -4.25 -6.65
CA GLU A 58 -16.06 -3.88 -5.28
C GLU A 58 -14.77 -3.72 -4.45
N ILE A 59 -14.43 -2.47 -4.13
CA ILE A 59 -13.27 -2.17 -3.28
C ILE A 59 -13.62 -2.36 -1.80
N LYS A 60 -12.74 -3.04 -1.05
CA LYS A 60 -12.90 -3.24 0.41
C LYS A 60 -11.85 -2.54 1.26
N GLY A 61 -10.79 -2.02 0.68
CA GLY A 61 -9.84 -1.24 1.46
C GLY A 61 -9.12 -0.15 0.71
N LEU A 62 -8.36 0.60 1.49
CA LEU A 62 -7.61 1.76 1.07
C LEU A 62 -6.17 1.62 1.55
N ARG A 63 -5.21 1.69 0.62
CA ARG A 63 -3.87 2.19 0.97
C ARG A 63 -3.90 3.69 0.68
N PRO A 64 -3.80 4.59 1.67
CA PRO A 64 -3.80 6.02 1.37
C PRO A 64 -2.60 6.37 0.47
N PRO A 65 -2.74 7.28 -0.51
CA PRO A 65 -1.59 7.92 -1.15
C PRO A 65 -0.54 8.41 -0.14
N GLY A 66 0.73 8.09 -0.39
CA GLY A 66 1.81 8.35 0.56
C GLY A 66 1.80 7.43 1.81
N ALA A 67 0.91 6.44 1.85
CA ALA A 67 0.70 5.48 2.93
C ALA A 67 0.30 6.09 4.27
N ILE A 68 -0.24 7.32 4.32
CA ILE A 68 -0.60 7.97 5.59
C ILE A 68 -2.09 8.27 5.58
N ALA A 69 -2.79 7.73 6.58
CA ALA A 69 -4.22 7.92 6.78
C ALA A 69 -4.55 9.37 7.16
N ALA A 70 -5.78 9.80 6.90
CA ALA A 70 -6.32 11.01 7.50
C ALA A 70 -6.84 10.67 8.91
N SER A 71 -6.94 11.68 9.78
CA SER A 71 -7.47 11.48 11.13
C SER A 71 -8.91 10.97 11.14
N SER A 72 -9.69 11.25 10.08
CA SER A 72 -11.07 10.79 9.90
C SER A 72 -11.20 9.38 9.30
N THR A 73 -10.11 8.77 8.82
CA THR A 73 -10.14 7.48 8.10
C THR A 73 -10.82 6.37 8.91
N ALA A 74 -10.61 6.35 10.22
CA ALA A 74 -11.17 5.35 11.13
C ALA A 74 -12.70 5.28 11.10
N HIS A 75 -13.37 6.38 10.74
CA HIS A 75 -14.82 6.50 10.71
C HIS A 75 -15.38 6.60 9.29
N VAL A 76 -14.69 7.31 8.39
CA VAL A 76 -15.14 7.53 7.01
C VAL A 76 -15.15 6.23 6.20
N LEU A 77 -14.11 5.39 6.34
CA LEU A 77 -14.03 4.16 5.54
C LEU A 77 -15.14 3.16 5.85
N PRO A 78 -15.43 2.82 7.13
CA PRO A 78 -16.53 1.91 7.46
C PRO A 78 -17.90 2.42 7.03
N GLU A 79 -18.16 3.73 7.12
CA GLU A 79 -19.42 4.35 6.67
C GLU A 79 -19.66 4.17 5.16
N LEU A 80 -18.59 3.97 4.39
CA LEU A 80 -18.63 3.73 2.95
C LEU A 80 -18.49 2.23 2.59
N GLY A 81 -18.47 1.35 3.60
CA GLY A 81 -18.43 -0.11 3.41
C GLY A 81 -17.04 -0.70 3.17
N LEU A 82 -15.97 0.05 3.45
CA LEU A 82 -14.60 -0.46 3.45
C LEU A 82 -14.28 -1.11 4.80
N THR A 83 -13.53 -2.22 4.76
CA THR A 83 -13.20 -3.06 5.92
C THR A 83 -11.75 -2.92 6.36
N TYR A 84 -10.86 -2.37 5.53
CA TYR A 84 -9.46 -2.17 5.94
C TYR A 84 -8.77 -0.91 5.38
N VAL A 85 -7.71 -0.51 6.09
CA VAL A 85 -6.76 0.51 5.67
C VAL A 85 -5.33 -0.02 5.82
N SER A 86 -4.43 0.35 4.90
CA SER A 86 -3.01 -0.04 4.97
C SER A 86 -2.06 1.17 5.00
N PRO A 87 -1.85 1.77 6.18
CA PRO A 87 -0.93 2.89 6.38
C PRO A 87 0.49 2.43 6.80
N VAL A 88 1.47 3.33 6.72
CA VAL A 88 2.82 3.15 7.28
C VAL A 88 2.87 3.63 8.73
N GLY A 89 3.61 2.91 9.57
CA GLY A 89 3.94 3.36 10.92
C GLY A 89 2.76 3.37 11.90
N VAL A 90 1.70 2.64 11.56
CA VAL A 90 0.55 2.40 12.44
C VAL A 90 0.44 0.90 12.62
N SER A 91 0.46 0.45 13.88
CA SER A 91 0.44 -0.97 14.21
C SER A 91 -0.79 -1.68 13.65
N THR A 92 -0.56 -2.89 13.15
CA THR A 92 -1.64 -3.80 12.69
C THR A 92 -2.61 -4.09 13.84
N GLY A 93 -3.92 -4.03 13.57
CA GLY A 93 -4.96 -4.26 14.59
C GLY A 93 -6.36 -3.93 14.07
N VAL A 94 -7.40 -4.14 14.88
CA VAL A 94 -8.79 -3.81 14.49
C VAL A 94 -9.36 -2.73 15.40
N LEU A 95 -9.79 -1.62 14.79
CA LEU A 95 -10.36 -0.47 15.50
C LEU A 95 -11.75 -0.77 16.06
N ASP A 96 -12.21 0.10 16.96
CA ASP A 96 -13.58 0.05 17.50
C ASP A 96 -14.66 0.24 16.44
N SER A 97 -14.34 0.93 15.35
CA SER A 97 -15.19 1.05 14.18
C SER A 97 -15.31 -0.24 13.35
N GLY A 98 -14.54 -1.29 13.67
CA GLY A 98 -14.46 -2.53 12.88
C GLY A 98 -13.53 -2.44 11.67
N LEU A 99 -12.81 -1.33 11.49
CA LEU A 99 -11.81 -1.18 10.44
C LEU A 99 -10.52 -1.90 10.83
N ALA A 100 -10.07 -2.84 9.99
CA ALA A 100 -8.76 -3.47 10.12
C ALA A 100 -7.66 -2.51 9.63
N VAL A 101 -6.60 -2.40 10.40
CA VAL A 101 -5.37 -1.66 10.07
C VAL A 101 -4.32 -2.69 9.71
N LEU A 102 -3.81 -2.62 8.48
CA LEU A 102 -2.79 -3.53 7.95
C LEU A 102 -1.51 -2.74 7.70
N GLU A 103 -0.57 -2.76 8.65
CA GLU A 103 0.64 -1.95 8.55
C GLU A 103 1.42 -2.25 7.27
N SER A 104 1.77 -1.18 6.53
CA SER A 104 2.66 -1.23 5.39
C SER A 104 4.08 -0.93 5.82
N VAL A 105 5.01 -1.86 5.57
CA VAL A 105 6.41 -1.72 5.96
C VAL A 105 7.21 -1.18 4.78
N VAL A 106 7.72 0.06 4.88
CA VAL A 106 8.49 0.69 3.78
C VAL A 106 9.76 -0.11 3.46
N ALA A 107 10.41 -0.68 4.47
CA ALA A 107 11.58 -1.53 4.25
C ALA A 107 11.28 -2.76 3.38
N ALA A 108 10.02 -3.22 3.36
CA ALA A 108 9.53 -4.33 2.55
C ALA A 108 8.82 -3.82 1.27
N SER A 109 9.44 -2.86 0.59
CA SER A 109 8.91 -2.31 -0.66
C SER A 109 9.99 -1.96 -1.67
N ASP A 110 9.66 -1.99 -2.94
CA ASP A 110 10.60 -1.71 -4.03
C ASP A 110 11.17 -0.27 -4.00
N VAL A 111 10.42 0.71 -3.47
CA VAL A 111 10.93 2.07 -3.26
C VAL A 111 12.17 2.08 -2.36
N ALA A 112 12.25 1.20 -1.36
CA ALA A 112 13.40 1.12 -0.46
C ALA A 112 14.65 0.53 -1.14
N PHE A 113 14.54 -0.01 -2.36
CA PHE A 113 15.66 -0.57 -3.12
C PHE A 113 15.99 0.25 -4.35
N TYR A 114 14.99 0.83 -5.02
CA TYR A 114 15.15 1.50 -6.31
C TYR A 114 14.87 3.00 -6.29
N GLY A 115 14.33 3.55 -5.20
CA GLY A 115 14.02 4.97 -5.07
C GLY A 115 15.00 5.71 -4.16
N GLU A 116 15.88 6.55 -4.71
CA GLU A 116 16.88 7.32 -3.95
C GLU A 116 16.33 8.06 -2.71
N PRO A 117 15.12 8.66 -2.72
CA PRO A 117 14.58 9.31 -1.51
C PRO A 117 14.20 8.34 -0.37
N PHE A 118 14.03 7.05 -0.69
CA PHE A 118 13.46 6.02 0.18
C PHE A 118 14.44 4.95 0.64
N VAL A 119 15.62 4.83 0.03
CA VAL A 119 16.66 3.83 0.42
C VAL A 119 17.04 3.91 1.90
N LYS A 120 16.95 5.09 2.51
CA LYS A 120 17.19 5.31 3.96
C LYS A 120 16.23 4.55 4.89
N TYR A 121 15.09 4.08 4.38
CA TYR A 121 14.11 3.32 5.15
C TYR A 121 14.35 1.80 5.10
N ARG A 122 15.35 1.34 4.34
CA ARG A 122 15.70 -0.06 4.21
C ARG A 122 16.50 -0.52 5.44
N ASN A 123 16.08 -1.63 6.08
CA ASN A 123 16.87 -2.22 7.17
C ASN A 123 17.91 -3.23 6.68
N TYR A 124 17.67 -3.89 5.55
CA TYR A 124 18.64 -4.77 4.90
C TYR A 124 19.76 -3.97 4.24
N LYS A 125 21.03 -4.25 4.57
CA LYS A 125 22.20 -3.48 4.11
C LYS A 125 21.94 -1.97 4.18
N PRO A 126 21.76 -1.41 5.40
CA PRO A 126 21.33 -0.03 5.56
C PRO A 126 22.41 0.92 5.05
N ASN A 127 22.12 1.56 3.91
CA ASN A 127 22.96 2.55 3.25
C ASN A 127 22.05 3.45 2.37
N ASN A 128 22.63 4.49 1.77
CA ASN A 128 21.89 5.41 0.88
C ASN A 128 22.05 5.08 -0.61
N GLU A 129 22.34 3.82 -0.94
CA GLU A 129 22.56 3.37 -2.31
C GLU A 129 21.35 2.58 -2.83
N ILE A 130 21.11 2.69 -4.14
CA ILE A 130 20.24 1.77 -4.87
C ILE A 130 20.91 0.41 -4.92
N LEU A 131 20.14 -0.64 -4.64
CA LEU A 131 20.66 -2.01 -4.64
C LEU A 131 20.16 -2.82 -5.84
N SER A 132 20.78 -3.98 -6.05
CA SER A 132 20.47 -4.87 -7.15
C SER A 132 19.12 -5.59 -6.97
N PRO A 133 18.56 -6.19 -8.04
CA PRO A 133 17.41 -7.08 -7.92
C PRO A 133 17.63 -8.30 -7.00
N GLU A 134 18.86 -8.81 -6.93
CA GLU A 134 19.24 -9.87 -5.98
C GLU A 134 19.13 -9.37 -4.52
N ASP A 135 19.65 -8.18 -4.24
CA ASP A 135 19.52 -7.55 -2.92
C ASP A 135 18.06 -7.23 -2.57
N PHE A 136 17.22 -6.91 -3.56
CA PHE A 136 15.78 -6.76 -3.37
C PHE A 136 15.15 -8.07 -2.87
N VAL A 137 15.45 -9.22 -3.50
CA VAL A 137 14.94 -10.53 -3.02
C VAL A 137 15.34 -10.76 -1.57
N GLU A 138 16.64 -10.67 -1.27
CA GLU A 138 17.16 -10.96 0.07
C GLU A 138 16.63 -9.97 1.12
N GLY A 139 16.50 -8.69 0.77
CA GLY A 139 15.97 -7.68 1.66
C GLY A 139 14.46 -7.80 1.91
N MET A 140 13.67 -8.22 0.91
CA MET A 140 12.26 -8.54 1.10
C MET A 140 12.09 -9.74 2.04
N MET A 141 12.85 -10.81 1.81
CA MET A 141 12.80 -12.00 2.69
C MET A 141 13.30 -11.69 4.10
N PHE A 142 14.27 -10.77 4.25
CA PHE A 142 14.73 -10.31 5.56
C PHE A 142 13.62 -9.62 6.38
N GLU A 143 12.75 -8.83 5.76
CA GLU A 143 11.60 -8.23 6.46
C GLU A 143 10.49 -9.24 6.71
N ILE A 144 10.24 -10.16 5.77
CA ILE A 144 9.24 -11.22 5.93
C ILE A 144 9.60 -12.15 7.09
N GLU A 145 10.86 -12.59 7.21
CA GLU A 145 11.27 -13.48 8.30
C GLU A 145 11.03 -12.86 9.68
N LYS A 146 11.22 -11.54 9.85
CA LYS A 146 10.88 -10.86 11.12
C LYS A 146 9.41 -11.00 11.49
N ALA A 147 8.52 -10.92 10.49
CA ALA A 147 7.09 -11.11 10.71
C ALA A 147 6.79 -12.58 11.04
N VAL A 148 7.44 -13.53 10.37
CA VAL A 148 7.31 -14.96 10.65
C VAL A 148 7.76 -15.31 12.08
N GLU A 149 8.92 -14.79 12.53
CA GLU A 149 9.48 -15.06 13.86
C GLU A 149 8.53 -14.68 15.01
N VAL A 150 7.73 -13.63 14.82
CA VAL A 150 6.77 -13.14 15.82
C VAL A 150 5.34 -13.58 15.55
N GLY A 151 5.09 -14.36 14.48
CA GLY A 151 3.74 -14.75 14.05
C GLY A 151 2.87 -13.55 13.67
N GLY A 152 3.47 -12.51 13.11
CA GLY A 152 2.84 -11.22 12.80
C GLY A 152 2.35 -11.11 11.35
N HIS A 153 1.88 -9.91 11.03
CA HIS A 153 1.47 -9.51 9.68
C HIS A 153 2.55 -8.63 9.03
N ILE A 154 2.75 -8.79 7.72
CA ILE A 154 3.52 -7.86 6.91
C ILE A 154 2.82 -7.64 5.57
N SER A 155 2.63 -6.38 5.19
CA SER A 155 2.27 -6.02 3.82
C SER A 155 3.48 -5.53 3.06
N THR A 156 3.81 -6.23 1.99
CA THR A 156 4.79 -5.81 0.99
C THR A 156 4.17 -4.84 -0.02
N THR A 157 4.99 -4.00 -0.66
CA THR A 157 4.52 -3.07 -1.69
C THR A 157 5.46 -3.00 -2.88
N CYS A 158 4.92 -3.13 -4.08
CA CYS A 158 5.65 -2.92 -5.32
C CYS A 158 4.86 -2.02 -6.27
N HIS A 159 5.56 -1.25 -7.11
CA HIS A 159 4.97 -0.33 -8.06
C HIS A 159 5.37 -0.73 -9.50
N PRO A 160 4.42 -0.79 -10.44
CA PRO A 160 4.71 -1.17 -11.83
C PRO A 160 5.81 -0.33 -12.48
N PHE A 161 5.92 0.97 -12.15
CA PHE A 161 6.89 1.87 -12.76
C PHE A 161 8.34 1.63 -12.28
N TYR A 162 8.56 1.04 -11.10
CA TYR A 162 9.90 0.58 -10.74
C TYR A 162 10.30 -0.69 -11.48
N GLN A 163 9.34 -1.46 -11.97
CA GLN A 163 9.61 -2.65 -12.79
C GLN A 163 9.82 -2.30 -14.26
N SER A 164 9.40 -1.10 -14.66
CA SER A 164 9.65 -0.52 -15.99
C SER A 164 10.39 0.81 -15.84
N PRO A 165 11.69 0.75 -15.48
CA PRO A 165 12.46 1.94 -15.12
C PRO A 165 12.66 2.93 -16.29
N SER A 166 12.40 2.48 -17.53
CA SER A 166 12.23 3.38 -18.67
C SER A 166 10.81 3.24 -19.26
N PRO A 167 10.27 4.31 -19.86
CA PRO A 167 8.93 4.29 -20.46
C PRO A 167 8.73 3.19 -21.51
N ASP A 168 9.82 2.78 -22.19
CA ASP A 168 9.76 1.84 -23.31
C ASP A 168 10.13 0.40 -22.93
N ARG A 169 10.50 0.13 -21.66
CA ARG A 169 11.03 -1.19 -21.30
C ARG A 169 10.83 -1.58 -19.84
N THR A 170 10.20 -2.74 -19.67
CA THR A 170 10.22 -3.55 -18.45
C THR A 170 11.62 -4.16 -18.23
N ASP A 171 12.11 -4.07 -17.00
CA ASP A 171 13.36 -4.68 -16.57
C ASP A 171 13.13 -6.16 -16.21
N PRO A 172 13.62 -7.12 -17.02
CA PRO A 172 13.37 -8.54 -16.77
C PRO A 172 14.02 -9.03 -15.47
N GLU A 173 15.12 -8.42 -15.01
CA GLU A 173 15.78 -8.84 -13.77
C GLU A 173 14.94 -8.45 -12.54
N ARG A 174 14.28 -7.29 -12.58
CA ARG A 174 13.38 -6.87 -11.49
C ARG A 174 12.09 -7.69 -11.47
N ILE A 175 11.56 -8.05 -12.64
CA ILE A 175 10.40 -8.97 -12.73
C ILE A 175 10.76 -10.35 -12.19
N GLU A 176 11.93 -10.89 -12.55
CA GLU A 176 12.39 -12.18 -12.02
C GLU A 176 12.61 -12.12 -10.51
N ALA A 177 13.13 -11.02 -9.99
CA ALA A 177 13.28 -10.82 -8.54
C ALA A 177 11.92 -10.81 -7.82
N LEU A 178 10.89 -10.15 -8.37
CA LEU A 178 9.53 -10.24 -7.82
C LEU A 178 9.00 -11.68 -7.84
N ALA A 179 9.19 -12.40 -8.95
CA ALA A 179 8.77 -13.79 -9.07
C ALA A 179 9.49 -14.68 -8.04
N GLU A 180 10.77 -14.45 -7.79
CA GLU A 180 11.54 -15.18 -6.77
C GLU A 180 11.03 -14.92 -5.36
N VAL A 181 10.70 -13.67 -5.00
CA VAL A 181 10.07 -13.36 -3.70
C VAL A 181 8.77 -14.13 -3.54
N VAL A 182 7.91 -14.15 -4.57
CA VAL A 182 6.65 -14.92 -4.55
C VAL A 182 6.93 -16.42 -4.38
N ARG A 183 7.86 -17.00 -5.14
CA ARG A 183 8.21 -18.42 -5.03
C ARG A 183 8.69 -18.79 -3.63
N ARG A 184 9.49 -17.94 -2.97
CA ARG A 184 9.98 -18.19 -1.61
C ARG A 184 8.87 -18.09 -0.56
N ILE A 185 7.92 -17.16 -0.75
CA ILE A 185 6.72 -17.07 0.09
C ILE A 185 5.85 -18.32 -0.06
N GLU A 186 5.58 -18.76 -1.30
CA GLU A 186 4.75 -19.93 -1.58
C GLU A 186 5.37 -21.25 -1.12
N ALA A 187 6.70 -21.33 -1.02
CA ALA A 187 7.42 -22.52 -0.58
C ALA A 187 7.56 -22.62 0.97
N ASP A 188 7.19 -21.59 1.72
CA ASP A 188 7.31 -21.57 3.17
C ASP A 188 5.94 -21.83 3.83
N ASP A 189 5.75 -23.06 4.33
CA ASP A 189 4.52 -23.49 5.00
C ASP A 189 4.18 -22.71 6.28
N ARG A 190 5.09 -21.87 6.78
CA ARG A 190 4.83 -20.96 7.92
C ARG A 190 4.02 -19.72 7.51
N ILE A 191 3.99 -19.39 6.22
CA ILE A 191 3.40 -18.15 5.71
C ILE A 191 2.01 -18.41 5.13
N TRP A 192 1.03 -17.64 5.60
CA TRP A 192 -0.24 -17.51 4.92
C TRP A 192 -0.18 -16.39 3.89
N ALA A 193 0.01 -16.75 2.62
CA ALA A 193 -0.05 -15.81 1.51
C ALA A 193 -1.52 -15.51 1.16
N ALA A 194 -2.03 -14.35 1.60
CA ALA A 194 -3.42 -13.93 1.43
C ALA A 194 -3.55 -12.53 0.81
N THR A 195 -4.73 -12.26 0.28
CA THR A 195 -5.14 -10.90 -0.09
C THR A 195 -5.33 -10.03 1.17
N PRO A 196 -5.12 -8.71 1.08
CA PRO A 196 -5.42 -7.79 2.18
C PRO A 196 -6.82 -7.95 2.75
N ARG A 197 -7.83 -8.21 1.90
CA ARG A 197 -9.21 -8.48 2.35
C ARG A 197 -9.32 -9.74 3.19
N GLU A 198 -8.71 -10.86 2.78
CA GLU A 198 -8.76 -12.10 3.56
C GLU A 198 -8.12 -11.91 4.94
N VAL A 199 -6.98 -11.22 5.01
CA VAL A 199 -6.33 -10.88 6.28
C VAL A 199 -7.23 -9.99 7.14
N ALA A 200 -7.81 -8.95 6.55
CA ALA A 200 -8.71 -8.04 7.27
C ALA A 200 -9.95 -8.75 7.81
N ASP A 201 -10.62 -9.54 6.98
CA ASP A 201 -11.83 -10.29 7.35
C ASP A 201 -11.49 -11.26 8.51
N TRP A 202 -10.37 -11.98 8.42
CA TRP A 202 -9.91 -12.87 9.50
C TRP A 202 -9.59 -12.12 10.79
N MET A 203 -8.88 -10.98 10.71
CA MET A 203 -8.59 -10.15 11.89
C MET A 203 -9.86 -9.61 12.54
N ILE A 204 -10.86 -9.21 11.75
CA ILE A 204 -12.15 -8.70 12.26
C ILE A 204 -12.91 -9.81 13.00
N GLU A 205 -12.93 -11.04 12.47
CA GLU A 205 -13.51 -12.21 13.13
C GLU A 205 -12.80 -12.55 14.46
N HIS A 206 -11.50 -12.26 14.55
CA HIS A 206 -10.64 -12.53 15.71
C HIS A 206 -10.25 -11.25 16.47
N LYS A 207 -11.09 -10.21 16.43
CA LYS A 207 -10.75 -8.87 16.93
C LYS A 207 -10.17 -8.83 18.36
N SER A 208 -10.53 -9.78 19.23
CA SER A 208 -9.96 -9.87 20.59
C SER A 208 -8.45 -10.05 20.62
N ASP A 209 -7.88 -10.64 19.56
CA ASP A 209 -6.46 -10.96 19.43
C ASP A 209 -5.70 -9.84 18.71
N PHE A 210 -6.43 -8.86 18.14
CA PHE A 210 -5.91 -7.76 17.33
C PHE A 210 -6.32 -6.40 17.91
N PRO A 211 -5.76 -5.98 19.06
CA PRO A 211 -6.05 -4.66 19.62
C PRO A 211 -5.69 -3.57 18.60
N GLY A 212 -6.66 -2.72 18.26
CA GLY A 212 -6.46 -1.62 17.34
C GLY A 212 -5.50 -0.54 17.89
N PRO A 213 -4.82 0.21 17.02
CA PRO A 213 -4.03 1.37 17.43
C PRO A 213 -4.94 2.45 18.05
N ALA A 214 -4.39 3.25 18.96
CA ALA A 214 -5.16 4.31 19.63
C ALA A 214 -5.63 5.42 18.68
N THR A 215 -4.91 5.67 17.59
CA THR A 215 -5.24 6.66 16.57
C THR A 215 -4.65 6.28 15.21
N LEU A 216 -5.25 6.80 14.14
CA LEU A 216 -4.69 6.79 12.78
C LEU A 216 -4.02 8.13 12.41
N ASP A 217 -3.85 9.03 13.39
CA ASP A 217 -3.28 10.35 13.13
C ASP A 217 -1.91 10.24 12.46
N PRO A 218 -1.63 11.11 11.47
CA PRO A 218 -0.30 11.19 10.88
C PRO A 218 0.78 11.40 11.96
N PRO A 219 1.97 10.80 11.80
CA PRO A 219 3.05 11.03 12.75
C PRO A 219 3.35 12.53 12.88
N SER A 220 3.56 13.02 14.11
CA SER A 220 3.76 14.45 14.37
C SER A 220 5.00 15.05 13.69
N TYR A 221 5.98 14.22 13.34
CA TYR A 221 7.18 14.59 12.59
C TYR A 221 6.99 14.55 11.08
N TRP A 222 5.87 14.03 10.57
CA TRP A 222 5.60 13.97 9.16
C TRP A 222 5.22 15.35 8.62
N ASN A 223 5.95 15.82 7.60
CA ASN A 223 5.77 17.14 7.02
C ASN A 223 5.22 17.04 5.58
N PRO A 224 3.96 17.46 5.33
CA PRO A 224 3.37 17.47 3.99
C PRO A 224 4.05 18.46 3.02
N ALA A 225 4.91 19.36 3.51
CA ALA A 225 5.59 20.36 2.68
C ALA A 225 6.40 19.74 1.53
N PHE A 226 6.90 18.51 1.70
CA PHE A 226 7.57 17.77 0.61
C PHE A 226 6.73 17.72 -0.68
N TYR A 227 5.41 17.54 -0.57
CA TYR A 227 4.51 17.52 -1.73
C TYR A 227 4.10 18.92 -2.22
N GLN A 228 4.26 19.96 -1.40
CA GLN A 228 4.02 21.35 -1.83
C GLN A 228 5.13 21.84 -2.77
N ASP A 229 6.36 21.39 -2.57
CA ASP A 229 7.49 21.74 -3.43
C ASP A 229 7.34 21.10 -4.84
N ILE A 230 6.83 19.87 -4.93
CA ILE A 230 6.52 19.19 -6.21
C ILE A 230 5.47 19.96 -7.03
N LYS A 231 4.50 20.61 -6.39
CA LYS A 231 3.50 21.45 -7.07
C LYS A 231 4.08 22.74 -7.63
N ARG A 232 5.16 23.27 -7.04
CA ARG A 232 5.82 24.50 -7.54
C ARG A 232 6.70 24.23 -8.75
N ASP A 233 7.40 23.10 -8.77
CA ASP A 233 8.28 22.76 -9.89
C ASP A 233 7.50 22.41 -11.17
N THR A 234 6.29 21.83 -11.02
CA THR A 234 5.41 21.52 -12.16
C THR A 234 4.62 22.72 -12.70
N GLN A 235 4.46 23.79 -11.91
CA GLN A 235 3.87 25.06 -12.38
C GLN A 235 4.91 26.03 -12.97
N SER A 236 6.20 25.79 -12.74
CA SER A 236 7.30 26.60 -13.27
C SER A 236 7.79 26.13 -14.65
N ALA A 237 7.19 25.06 -15.19
CA ALA A 237 7.53 24.44 -16.46
C ALA A 237 6.40 24.52 -17.52
N MET A 238 5.48 25.48 -17.39
CA MET A 238 4.57 25.96 -18.45
C MET A 238 4.88 27.42 -18.78
#